data_AF-A0A8J3QB24-F1
#
_entry.id   AF-A0A8J3QB24-F1
#
_cell.length_a   1.000
_cell.length_b   1.000
_cell.length_c   1.000
_cell.angle_alpha   90.00
_cell.angle_beta   90.00
_cell.angle_gamma   90.00
#
_symmetry.space_group_name_H-M   'P 1'
#
loop_
_entity.id
_entity.type
_entity.pdbx_description
1 polymer ?
#
loop_
_entity_poly.entity_id
_entity_poly.type
_entity_poly.pdbx_seq_one_letter_code
_entity_poly.pdbx_strand_id
1 'polypeptide(L)'
;MTAVRVLDERQPVSATIIHRGGDMEDYDPSKIAALIAELQDDDDDEHPSIGVSHESGWTISGYGGGLVVWEDVETDDDESRHMDNVSDHELAHLMRLTAEARFDEINAYHWLPGHG
;
A
#
# COMPACT_ATOMS: atom_id res chain seq x y z
N MET A 1 -25.53 -37.89 -3.92
CA MET A 1 -25.39 -36.83 -4.93
C MET A 1 -24.60 -35.72 -4.23
N THR A 2 -23.28 -35.72 -4.40
CA THR A 2 -22.36 -34.86 -3.65
C THR A 2 -22.27 -33.52 -4.37
N ALA A 3 -22.72 -32.45 -3.71
CA ALA A 3 -22.53 -31.10 -4.20
C ALA A 3 -21.05 -30.75 -4.09
N VAL A 4 -20.43 -30.47 -5.24
CA VAL A 4 -19.10 -29.88 -5.35
C VAL A 4 -19.19 -28.47 -4.77
N ARG A 5 -18.45 -28.20 -3.68
CA ARG A 5 -18.22 -26.84 -3.20
C ARG A 5 -17.38 -26.14 -4.28
N VAL A 6 -17.99 -25.19 -4.98
CA VAL A 6 -17.29 -24.31 -5.91
C VAL A 6 -16.28 -23.49 -5.11
N LEU A 7 -15.11 -23.33 -5.73
CA LEU A 7 -13.89 -22.77 -5.19
C LEU A 7 -14.01 -21.26 -4.95
N ASP A 8 -13.47 -20.81 -3.83
CA ASP A 8 -12.86 -19.49 -3.59
C ASP A 8 -13.62 -18.27 -4.13
N GLU A 9 -14.77 -17.96 -3.54
CA GLU A 9 -15.30 -16.60 -3.58
C GLU A 9 -14.47 -15.77 -2.60
N ARG A 10 -13.30 -15.24 -3.04
CA ARG A 10 -12.68 -14.15 -2.30
C ARG A 10 -13.75 -13.07 -2.15
N GLN A 11 -14.12 -12.75 -0.91
CA GLN A 11 -15.00 -11.61 -0.63
C GLN A 11 -14.41 -10.37 -1.33
N PRO A 12 -15.25 -9.42 -1.78
CA PRO A 12 -14.71 -8.15 -2.26
C PRO A 12 -14.01 -7.47 -1.09
N VAL A 13 -12.69 -7.62 -1.02
CA VAL A 13 -11.84 -6.90 -0.06
C VAL A 13 -11.82 -5.44 -0.46
N SER A 14 -12.07 -4.52 0.48
CA SER A 14 -12.01 -3.09 0.20
C SER A 14 -10.65 -2.53 0.55
N ALA A 15 -10.09 -1.76 -0.37
CA ALA A 15 -8.91 -0.96 -0.17
C ALA A 15 -9.17 0.46 -0.67
N THR A 16 -8.40 1.41 -0.15
CA THR A 16 -8.52 2.84 -0.42
C THR A 16 -7.19 3.36 -0.93
N ILE A 17 -7.23 4.13 -2.03
CA ILE A 17 -6.11 4.93 -2.49
C ILE A 17 -6.10 6.23 -1.68
N ILE A 18 -4.92 6.61 -1.21
CA ILE A 18 -4.65 7.88 -0.52
C ILE A 18 -3.74 8.69 -1.44
N HIS A 19 -4.28 9.75 -2.00
CA HIS A 19 -3.55 10.66 -2.88
C HIS A 19 -2.63 11.58 -2.08
N ARG A 20 -1.67 12.15 -2.80
CA ARG A 20 -0.94 13.31 -2.32
C ARG A 20 -1.95 14.44 -2.07
N GLY A 21 -1.89 15.07 -0.90
CA GLY A 21 -2.91 16.01 -0.42
C GLY A 21 -4.00 15.39 0.47
N GLY A 22 -4.01 14.06 0.62
CA GLY A 22 -4.91 13.35 1.54
C GLY A 22 -6.30 13.04 1.00
N ASP A 23 -6.57 13.36 -0.28
CA ASP A 23 -7.80 12.91 -0.95
C ASP A 23 -7.82 11.38 -1.01
N MET A 24 -9.02 10.79 -0.86
CA MET A 24 -9.20 9.34 -0.78
C MET A 24 -10.24 8.85 -1.77
N GLU A 25 -9.99 7.68 -2.36
CA GLU A 25 -10.93 7.01 -3.25
C GLU A 25 -10.83 5.48 -3.18
N ASP A 26 -11.85 4.80 -3.67
CA ASP A 26 -11.85 3.34 -3.77
C ASP A 26 -10.70 2.84 -4.65
N TYR A 27 -10.07 1.75 -4.22
CA TYR A 27 -8.94 1.17 -4.92
C TYR A 27 -9.30 0.77 -6.37
N ASP A 28 -8.53 1.28 -7.31
CA ASP A 28 -8.54 0.89 -8.71
C ASP A 28 -7.10 0.63 -9.17
N PRO A 29 -6.73 -0.63 -9.51
CA PRO A 29 -5.37 -0.97 -9.91
C PRO A 29 -4.89 -0.21 -11.16
N SER A 30 -5.81 0.31 -11.98
CA SER A 30 -5.46 1.12 -13.15
C SER A 30 -4.94 2.52 -12.79
N LYS A 31 -5.20 3.00 -11.57
CA LYS A 31 -4.81 4.32 -11.09
C LYS A 31 -3.46 4.36 -10.39
N ILE A 32 -2.90 3.21 -10.00
CA ILE A 32 -1.62 3.12 -9.28
C ILE A 32 -0.48 3.87 -10.01
N ALA A 33 -0.42 3.75 -11.34
CA ALA A 33 0.62 4.45 -12.11
C ALA A 33 0.47 5.97 -12.04
N ALA A 34 -0.77 6.48 -12.04
CA ALA A 34 -1.03 7.92 -11.89
C ALA A 34 -0.74 8.38 -10.46
N LEU A 35 -1.11 7.57 -9.46
CA LEU A 35 -0.82 7.83 -8.06
C LEU A 35 0.68 7.97 -7.81
N ILE A 36 1.51 7.04 -8.31
CA ILE A 36 2.97 7.11 -8.16
C ILE A 36 3.57 8.34 -8.87
N ALA A 37 2.97 8.77 -9.98
CA ALA A 37 3.41 9.99 -10.65
C ALA A 37 3.22 11.25 -9.80
N GLU A 38 2.31 11.25 -8.80
CA GLU A 38 2.15 12.36 -7.86
C GLU A 38 3.40 12.59 -6.99
N LEU A 39 4.25 11.58 -6.80
CA LEU A 39 5.52 11.72 -6.07
C LEU A 39 6.62 12.45 -6.85
N GLN A 40 6.43 12.64 -8.16
CA GLN A 40 7.40 13.34 -9.02
C GLN A 40 7.21 14.85 -9.02
N ASP A 41 6.20 15.36 -8.32
CA ASP A 41 5.97 16.79 -8.13
C ASP A 41 6.77 17.27 -6.90
N ASP A 42 7.70 18.21 -7.09
CA ASP A 42 8.63 18.65 -6.04
C ASP A 42 8.05 19.75 -5.12
N ASP A 43 6.79 20.19 -5.33
CA ASP A 43 6.27 21.44 -4.75
C ASP A 43 5.37 21.29 -3.50
N ASP A 44 5.11 20.08 -3.00
CA ASP A 44 4.23 19.86 -1.82
C ASP A 44 4.93 19.12 -0.68
N ASP A 45 5.52 19.88 0.24
CA ASP A 45 6.14 19.39 1.48
C ASP A 45 5.11 19.08 2.59
N GLU A 46 3.86 19.54 2.49
CA GLU A 46 2.82 19.35 3.51
C GLU A 46 2.21 17.94 3.44
N HIS A 47 2.14 17.38 2.22
CA HIS A 47 1.69 16.02 1.96
C HIS A 47 2.72 15.23 1.15
N PRO A 48 3.76 14.67 1.78
CA PRO A 48 4.89 14.09 1.07
C PRO A 48 4.65 12.64 0.58
N SER A 49 3.49 12.05 0.86
CA SER A 49 3.21 10.64 0.60
C SER A 49 1.92 10.38 -0.17
N ILE A 50 1.92 9.23 -0.83
CA ILE A 50 0.75 8.53 -1.38
C ILE A 50 0.61 7.18 -0.68
N GLY A 51 -0.54 6.52 -0.77
CA GLY A 51 -0.68 5.20 -0.18
C GLY A 51 -1.84 4.36 -0.68
N VAL A 52 -1.80 3.09 -0.29
CA VAL A 52 -2.95 2.17 -0.37
C VAL A 52 -3.17 1.59 1.02
N SER A 53 -4.38 1.78 1.55
CA SER A 53 -4.81 1.23 2.83
C SER A 53 -5.81 0.12 2.60
N HIS A 54 -5.58 -1.04 3.21
CA HIS A 54 -6.52 -2.16 3.21
C HIS A 54 -7.48 -2.03 4.41
N GLU A 55 -8.71 -2.54 4.30
CA GLU A 55 -9.73 -2.49 5.38
C GLU A 55 -9.29 -3.09 6.73
N SER A 56 -8.19 -3.82 6.76
CA SER A 56 -7.58 -4.34 7.99
C SER A 56 -6.76 -3.31 8.78
N GLY A 57 -6.56 -2.09 8.28
CA GLY A 57 -5.70 -1.07 8.88
C GLY A 57 -4.30 -1.01 8.26
N TRP A 58 -3.79 -2.16 7.80
CA TRP A 58 -2.53 -2.24 7.09
C TRP A 58 -2.45 -1.32 5.87
N THR A 59 -1.43 -0.48 5.86
CA THR A 59 -1.24 0.60 4.88
C THR A 59 0.19 0.58 4.34
N ILE A 60 0.32 0.67 3.02
CA ILE A 60 1.59 0.92 2.34
C ILE A 60 1.62 2.36 1.87
N SER A 61 2.65 3.10 2.28
CA SER A 61 2.85 4.50 1.95
C SER A 61 4.15 4.66 1.15
N GLY A 62 4.10 5.40 0.05
CA GLY A 62 5.26 5.75 -0.76
C GLY A 62 5.57 7.23 -0.66
N TYR A 63 6.85 7.57 -0.64
CA TYR A 63 7.37 8.94 -0.54
C TYR A 63 8.34 9.24 -1.69
N GLY A 64 8.55 10.53 -1.97
CA GLY A 64 9.59 10.98 -2.89
C GLY A 64 10.98 10.40 -2.52
N GLY A 65 11.81 10.12 -3.53
CA GLY A 65 13.14 9.54 -3.31
C GLY A 65 13.16 8.02 -3.06
N GLY A 66 12.01 7.35 -3.14
CA GLY A 66 11.92 5.88 -3.07
C GLY A 66 11.86 5.30 -1.66
N LEU A 67 11.49 6.12 -0.67
CA LEU A 67 11.13 5.64 0.66
C LEU A 67 9.73 5.03 0.63
N VAL A 68 9.58 3.85 1.24
CA VAL A 68 8.31 3.16 1.39
C VAL A 68 8.13 2.72 2.83
N VAL A 69 6.95 2.95 3.39
CA VAL A 69 6.56 2.57 4.77
C VAL A 69 5.41 1.56 4.71
N TRP A 70 5.50 0.54 5.55
CA TRP A 70 4.50 -0.50 5.78
C TRP A 70 4.12 -0.51 7.26
N GLU A 71 2.86 -0.26 7.56
CA GLU A 71 2.39 -0.06 8.94
C GLU A 71 0.94 -0.52 9.14
N ASP A 72 0.58 -0.83 10.38
CA ASP A 72 -0.81 -1.04 10.81
C ASP A 72 -1.29 0.20 11.57
N VAL A 73 -2.04 1.06 10.91
CA VAL A 73 -2.45 2.37 11.46
C VAL A 73 -3.53 2.27 12.53
N GLU A 74 -4.11 1.09 12.72
CA GLU A 74 -5.17 0.84 13.72
C GLU A 74 -4.60 0.39 15.07
N THR A 75 -3.29 0.13 15.14
CA THR A 75 -2.63 -0.32 16.37
C THR A 75 -1.70 0.75 16.94
N ASP A 76 -1.65 0.84 18.27
CA ASP A 76 -0.68 1.68 18.99
C ASP A 76 0.73 1.03 19.05
N ASP A 77 0.89 -0.17 18.49
CA ASP A 77 2.17 -0.86 18.44
C ASP A 77 3.00 -0.31 17.26
N ASP A 78 4.23 0.14 17.51
CA ASP A 78 5.16 0.68 16.51
C ASP A 78 5.74 -0.47 15.65
N GLU A 79 4.87 -1.11 14.87
CA GLU A 79 5.19 -2.18 13.92
C GLU A 79 5.57 -1.66 12.53
N SER A 80 5.73 -0.34 12.43
CA SER A 80 6.14 0.38 11.23
C SER A 80 7.49 -0.13 10.72
N ARG A 81 7.56 -0.33 9.42
CA ARG A 81 8.71 -0.87 8.73
C ARG A 81 8.91 -0.10 7.45
N HIS A 82 10.16 0.12 7.05
CA HIS A 82 10.47 0.85 5.82
C HIS A 82 11.49 0.16 4.92
N MET A 83 11.51 0.60 3.66
CA MET A 83 12.55 0.31 2.69
C MET A 83 12.96 1.61 1.98
N ASP A 84 14.25 1.73 1.69
CA ASP A 84 14.82 2.82 0.90
C ASP A 84 15.11 2.39 -0.53
N ASN A 85 15.22 3.36 -1.44
CA ASN A 85 15.58 3.16 -2.85
C ASN A 85 14.65 2.19 -3.59
N VAL A 86 13.36 2.13 -3.19
CA VAL A 86 12.33 1.33 -3.85
C VAL A 86 11.99 1.96 -5.19
N SER A 87 11.96 1.15 -6.25
CA SER A 87 11.56 1.62 -7.58
C SER A 87 10.05 1.80 -7.71
N ASP A 88 9.59 2.66 -8.61
CA ASP A 88 8.16 2.84 -8.93
C ASP A 88 7.44 1.52 -9.25
N HIS A 89 8.11 0.61 -9.96
CA HIS A 89 7.56 -0.69 -10.30
C HIS A 89 7.34 -1.56 -9.05
N GLU A 90 8.28 -1.50 -8.11
CA GLU A 90 8.22 -2.25 -6.86
C GLU A 90 7.18 -1.65 -5.91
N LEU A 91 7.10 -0.32 -5.80
CA LEU A 91 6.03 0.37 -5.08
C LEU A 91 4.64 0.01 -5.64
N ALA A 92 4.49 0.04 -6.97
CA ALA A 92 3.24 -0.38 -7.63
C ALA A 92 2.88 -1.84 -7.32
N HIS A 93 3.88 -2.71 -7.20
CA HIS A 93 3.66 -4.11 -6.83
C HIS A 93 3.20 -4.25 -5.37
N LEU A 94 3.85 -3.56 -4.43
CA LEU A 94 3.50 -3.57 -3.01
C LEU A 94 2.09 -3.01 -2.76
N MET A 95 1.69 -1.95 -3.47
CA MET A 95 0.32 -1.40 -3.45
C MET A 95 -0.73 -2.44 -3.86
N ARG A 96 -0.45 -3.23 -4.90
CA ARG A 96 -1.34 -4.33 -5.32
C ARG A 96 -1.41 -5.44 -4.28
N LEU A 97 -0.26 -5.86 -3.74
CA LEU A 97 -0.23 -6.88 -2.70
C LEU A 97 -1.02 -6.45 -1.46
N THR A 98 -0.96 -5.16 -1.11
CA THR A 98 -1.70 -4.57 0.02
C THR A 98 -3.20 -4.66 -0.22
N ALA A 99 -3.68 -4.20 -1.37
CA ALA A 99 -5.09 -4.27 -1.74
C ALA A 99 -5.61 -5.72 -1.85
N GLU A 100 -4.75 -6.69 -2.18
CA GLU A 100 -5.09 -8.11 -2.28
C GLU A 100 -4.93 -8.87 -0.95
N ALA A 101 -4.61 -8.19 0.15
CA ALA A 101 -4.33 -8.79 1.47
C ALA A 101 -3.21 -9.86 1.44
N ARG A 102 -2.24 -9.72 0.53
CA ARG A 102 -1.10 -10.66 0.39
C ARG A 102 0.06 -10.27 1.30
N PHE A 103 -0.24 -10.10 2.59
CA PHE A 103 0.71 -9.56 3.59
C PHE A 103 1.91 -10.47 3.83
N ASP A 104 1.75 -11.80 3.70
CA ASP A 104 2.89 -12.73 3.79
C ASP A 104 3.97 -12.43 2.74
N GLU A 105 3.56 -11.98 1.54
CA GLU A 105 4.50 -11.61 0.48
C GLU A 105 5.15 -10.26 0.73
N ILE A 106 4.40 -9.30 1.28
CA ILE A 106 4.95 -8.00 1.71
C ILE A 106 5.96 -8.22 2.84
N ASN A 107 5.61 -9.02 3.86
CA ASN A 107 6.45 -9.30 5.01
C ASN A 107 7.74 -10.08 4.67
N ALA A 108 7.83 -10.68 3.48
CA ALA A 108 9.03 -11.38 3.02
C ALA A 108 10.13 -10.44 2.50
N TYR A 109 9.84 -9.15 2.31
CA TYR A 109 10.83 -8.15 1.91
C TYR A 109 11.81 -7.83 3.06
N HIS A 110 12.95 -7.23 2.70
CA HIS A 110 14.01 -6.88 3.64
C HIS A 110 13.73 -5.53 4.30
N TRP A 111 12.72 -5.50 5.16
CA TRP A 111 12.32 -4.31 5.90
C TRP A 111 13.34 -3.88 6.96
N LEU A 112 13.48 -2.56 7.12
CA LEU A 112 14.11 -1.92 8.26
C LEU A 112 13.04 -1.49 9.28
N PRO A 113 13.35 -1.45 10.58
CA PRO A 113 12.39 -1.00 11.59
C PRO A 113 12.17 0.53 11.52
N GLY A 114 10.94 0.99 11.78
CA GLY A 114 10.58 2.42 11.81
C GLY A 114 10.23 2.99 10.44
N HIS A 115 10.32 4.32 10.29
CA HIS A 115 9.78 5.08 9.16
C HIS A 115 10.82 5.63 8.16
N GLY A 116 12.12 5.44 8.41
CA GLY A 116 13.22 6.01 7.60
C GLY A 116 13.80 7.29 8.18
#